data_AF-A0A820I1M8-F1
#
_entry.id   AF-A0A820I1M8-F1
#
_cell.length_a   1.000
_cell.length_b   1.000
_cell.length_c   1.000
_cell.angle_alpha   90.00
_cell.angle_beta   90.00
_cell.angle_gamma   90.00
#
_symmetry.space_group_name_H-M   'P 1'
#
loop_
_entity.id
_entity.type
_entity.pdbx_description
1 polymer ?
#
loop_
_entity_poly.entity_id
_entity_poly.type
_entity_poly.pdbx_seq_one_letter_code
_entity_poly.pdbx_strand_id
1 'polypeptide(L)'
;VCTSSKWHTRQVAMEFIQYMVFCNLFNAGSYKKQLRELVFKCLFDEPFEVRSVASITLSGFYQCGYIQVNEEDFVSRNTSVK
;
A
#
# COMPACT_ATOMS: atom_id res chain seq x y z
N VAL A 1 -11.51 -0.68 1.88
CA VAL A 1 -10.64 0.03 2.85
C VAL A 1 -10.29 1.44 2.37
N CYS A 2 -9.60 1.64 1.23
CA CYS A 2 -9.39 2.98 0.64
C CYS A 2 -10.69 3.61 0.03
N THR A 3 -11.89 3.28 0.53
CA THR A 3 -13.21 3.80 0.07
C THR A 3 -14.01 4.48 1.18
N SER A 4 -13.53 4.46 2.44
CA SER A 4 -14.17 5.20 3.53
C SER A 4 -14.01 6.70 3.31
N SER A 5 -15.07 7.48 3.52
CA SER A 5 -15.01 8.95 3.42
C SER A 5 -14.09 9.58 4.47
N LYS A 6 -13.95 8.93 5.63
CA LYS A 6 -13.08 9.39 6.72
C LYS A 6 -11.66 8.91 6.52
N TRP A 7 -10.74 9.86 6.38
CA TRP A 7 -9.32 9.58 6.19
C TRP A 7 -8.69 8.84 7.39
N HIS A 8 -9.11 9.16 8.61
CA HIS A 8 -8.68 8.44 9.83
C HIS A 8 -8.93 6.93 9.73
N THR A 9 -10.07 6.51 9.19
CA THR A 9 -10.38 5.08 8.99
C THR A 9 -9.44 4.45 7.97
N ARG A 10 -9.08 5.18 6.91
CA ARG A 10 -8.15 4.69 5.89
C ARG A 10 -6.73 4.55 6.45
N GLN A 11 -6.29 5.53 7.24
CA GLN A 11 -5.00 5.49 7.94
C GLN A 11 -4.92 4.28 8.88
N VAL A 12 -5.86 4.18 9.85
CA VAL A 12 -5.86 3.10 10.85
C VAL A 12 -5.97 1.72 10.19
N ALA A 13 -6.76 1.60 9.12
CA ALA A 13 -6.86 0.33 8.41
C ALA A 13 -5.57 -0.03 7.67
N MET A 14 -4.81 0.95 7.14
CA MET A 14 -3.50 0.70 6.55
C MET A 14 -2.50 0.23 7.62
N GLU A 15 -2.46 0.88 8.78
CA GLU A 15 -1.63 0.48 9.92
C GLU A 15 -1.97 -0.95 10.40
N PHE A 16 -3.26 -1.29 10.48
CA PHE A 16 -3.70 -2.64 10.83
C PHE A 16 -3.24 -3.68 9.81
N ILE A 17 -3.38 -3.37 8.51
CA ILE A 17 -2.92 -4.25 7.43
C ILE A 17 -1.41 -4.44 7.48
N GLN A 18 -0.65 -3.36 7.69
CA GLN A 18 0.79 -3.41 7.85
C GLN A 18 1.19 -4.39 8.96
N TYR A 19 0.60 -4.25 10.15
CA TYR A 19 0.83 -5.16 11.28
C TYR A 19 0.46 -6.61 10.95
N MET A 20 -0.72 -6.82 10.34
CA MET A 20 -1.22 -8.15 9.97
C MET A 20 -0.28 -8.88 9.00
N VAL A 21 0.25 -8.16 8.00
CA VAL A 21 1.21 -8.70 7.04
C VAL A 21 2.55 -9.02 7.70
N PHE A 22 3.07 -8.14 8.57
CA PHE A 22 4.33 -8.41 9.26
C PHE A 22 4.25 -9.60 10.21
N CYS A 23 3.14 -9.76 10.94
CA CYS A 23 2.93 -10.92 11.80
C CYS A 23 2.76 -12.24 11.02
N ASN A 24 2.35 -12.16 9.75
CA ASN A 24 2.03 -13.34 8.93
C ASN A 24 2.85 -13.37 7.63
N LEU A 25 4.08 -12.84 7.64
CA LEU A 25 4.85 -12.54 6.43
C LEU A 25 4.96 -13.73 5.46
N PHE A 26 5.15 -14.93 6.00
CA PHE A 26 5.28 -16.17 5.22
C PHE A 26 3.94 -16.71 4.70
N ASN A 27 2.83 -16.41 5.38
CA ASN A 27 1.49 -16.88 5.02
C ASN A 27 0.70 -15.85 4.19
N ALA A 28 1.13 -14.59 4.16
CA ALA A 28 0.44 -13.51 3.46
C ALA A 28 0.68 -13.50 1.94
N GLY A 29 1.31 -14.53 1.36
CA GLY A 29 1.65 -14.60 -0.06
C GLY A 29 0.45 -14.39 -1.01
N SER A 30 -0.70 -14.93 -0.66
CA SER A 30 -1.94 -14.86 -1.48
C SER A 30 -2.47 -13.44 -1.67
N TYR A 31 -2.12 -12.51 -0.78
CA TYR A 31 -2.63 -11.14 -0.78
C TYR A 31 -1.66 -10.13 -1.40
N LYS A 32 -0.47 -10.55 -1.83
CA LYS A 32 0.61 -9.66 -2.32
C LYS A 32 0.14 -8.69 -3.40
N LYS A 33 -0.58 -9.18 -4.42
CA LYS A 33 -1.07 -8.35 -5.53
C LYS A 33 -2.08 -7.30 -5.05
N GLN A 34 -3.07 -7.72 -4.26
CA GLN A 34 -4.14 -6.85 -3.75
C GLN A 34 -3.58 -5.79 -2.79
N LEU A 35 -2.65 -6.19 -1.92
CA LEU A 35 -1.99 -5.27 -0.99
C LEU A 35 -1.09 -4.29 -1.71
N ARG A 36 -0.37 -4.72 -2.74
CA ARG A 36 0.39 -3.82 -3.59
C ARG A 36 -0.53 -2.78 -4.25
N GLU A 37 -1.59 -3.21 -4.92
CA GLU A 37 -2.57 -2.27 -5.52
C GLU A 37 -3.15 -1.30 -4.48
N LEU A 38 -3.47 -1.80 -3.27
CA LEU A 38 -4.00 -1.00 -2.17
C LEU A 38 -3.00 0.06 -1.67
N VAL A 39 -1.76 -0.33 -1.39
CA VAL A 39 -0.70 0.56 -0.92
C VAL A 39 -0.44 1.65 -1.95
N PHE A 40 -0.31 1.27 -3.22
CA PHE A 40 -0.13 2.23 -4.30
C PHE A 40 -1.34 3.16 -4.47
N LYS A 41 -2.58 2.68 -4.31
CA LYS A 41 -3.76 3.56 -4.36
C LYS A 41 -3.74 4.60 -3.24
N CYS A 42 -3.43 4.16 -2.01
CA CYS A 42 -3.42 5.02 -0.84
C CYS A 42 -2.18 5.97 -0.81
N LEU A 43 -1.12 5.70 -1.60
CA LEU A 43 0.00 6.62 -1.86
C LEU A 43 -0.38 7.89 -2.60
N PHE A 44 -1.45 7.85 -3.41
CA PHE A 44 -1.98 8.99 -4.16
C PHE A 44 -3.27 9.55 -3.53
N ASP A 45 -3.58 9.19 -2.29
CA ASP A 45 -4.75 9.73 -1.59
C ASP A 45 -4.55 11.24 -1.30
N GLU A 46 -5.64 11.99 -1.18
CA GLU A 46 -5.63 13.45 -0.95
C GLU A 46 -5.03 13.85 0.42
N PRO A 47 -5.30 13.13 1.54
CA PRO A 47 -4.73 13.47 2.85
C PRO A 47 -3.27 13.05 2.97
N PHE A 48 -2.45 13.92 3.56
CA PHE A 48 -1.01 13.68 3.76
C PHE A 48 -0.74 12.49 4.67
N GLU A 49 -1.53 12.33 5.72
CA GLU A 49 -1.38 11.30 6.74
C GLU A 49 -1.51 9.90 6.13
N VAL A 50 -2.47 9.71 5.24
CA VAL A 50 -2.68 8.45 4.54
C VAL A 50 -1.50 8.15 3.61
N ARG A 51 -0.98 9.16 2.89
CA ARG A 51 0.20 9.01 2.02
C ARG A 51 1.46 8.67 2.80
N SER A 52 1.66 9.30 3.95
CA SER A 52 2.81 9.07 4.83
C SER A 52 2.82 7.61 5.31
N VAL A 53 1.69 7.13 5.83
CA VAL A 53 1.54 5.74 6.27
C VAL A 53 1.69 4.76 5.10
N ALA A 54 1.14 5.07 3.92
CA ALA A 54 1.33 4.24 2.73
C ALA A 54 2.81 4.17 2.29
N SER A 55 3.55 5.27 2.38
CA SER A 55 4.99 5.33 2.05
C SER A 55 5.82 4.50 3.03
N ILE A 56 5.56 4.60 4.32
CA ILE A 56 6.22 3.79 5.36
C ILE A 56 5.91 2.30 5.13
N THR A 57 4.64 1.97 4.84
CA THR A 57 4.19 0.60 4.58
C THR A 57 4.88 0.02 3.33
N LEU A 58 4.95 0.80 2.24
CA LEU A 58 5.63 0.37 1.01
C LEU A 58 7.12 0.09 1.27
N SER A 59 7.80 1.00 1.98
CA SER A 59 9.21 0.83 2.36
C SER A 59 9.42 -0.45 3.18
N GLY A 60 8.56 -0.68 4.18
CA GLY A 60 8.63 -1.89 5.00
C GLY A 60 8.38 -3.18 4.21
N PHE A 61 7.40 -3.18 3.31
CA PHE A 61 7.12 -4.33 2.43
C PHE A 61 8.24 -4.61 1.43
N TYR A 62 8.93 -3.57 0.98
CA TYR A 62 10.10 -3.71 0.12
C TYR A 62 11.30 -4.28 0.90
N GLN A 63 11.59 -3.71 2.07
CA GLN A 63 12.71 -4.14 2.93
C GLN A 63 12.59 -5.61 3.35
N CYS A 64 11.39 -6.12 3.60
CA CYS A 64 11.18 -7.52 3.95
C CYS A 64 11.00 -8.47 2.74
N GLY A 65 11.14 -7.97 1.50
CA GLY A 65 10.98 -8.75 0.28
C GLY A 65 9.53 -9.20 -0.01
N TYR A 66 8.55 -8.59 0.65
CA TYR A 66 7.13 -8.90 0.45
C TYR A 66 6.63 -8.37 -0.89
N ILE A 67 7.00 -7.12 -1.22
CA ILE A 67 6.75 -6.47 -2.51
C ILE A 67 8.08 -6.18 -3.19
N GLN A 68 8.21 -6.54 -4.45
CA GLN A 68 9.24 -5.98 -5.32
C GLN A 68 8.65 -4.83 -6.12
N VAL A 69 9.38 -3.73 -6.17
CA VAL A 69 9.03 -2.54 -6.92
C VAL A 69 9.87 -2.57 -8.20
N ASN A 70 9.21 -2.68 -9.35
CA ASN A 70 9.85 -2.66 -10.65
C ASN A 70 9.61 -1.28 -11.31
N GLU A 71 10.48 -0.87 -12.24
CA GLU A 71 10.31 0.40 -12.98
C GLU A 71 8.94 0.50 -13.68
N GLU A 72 8.41 -0.64 -14.14
CA GLU A 72 7.09 -0.75 -14.76
C GLU A 72 5.94 -0.30 -13.83
N ASP A 73 6.13 -0.33 -12.52
CA ASP A 73 5.11 0.01 -11.52
C ASP A 73 4.85 1.51 -11.46
N PHE A 74 5.87 2.29 -11.84
CA PHE A 74 5.81 3.73 -12.00
C PHE A 74 5.42 4.11 -13.43
N VAL A 75 5.83 3.34 -14.44
CA VAL A 75 5.58 3.63 -15.86
C VAL A 75 4.15 3.30 -16.30
N SER A 76 3.59 2.16 -15.86
CA SER A 76 2.25 1.66 -16.29
C SER A 76 1.08 2.55 -15.88
N ARG A 77 1.31 3.62 -15.11
CA ARG A 77 0.26 4.51 -14.62
C ARG A 77 0.38 5.98 -15.06
N ASN A 78 1.52 6.39 -15.64
CA ASN A 78 1.62 7.69 -16.32
C ASN A 78 0.85 7.71 -17.66
N THR A 79 0.44 6.54 -18.18
CA THR A 79 -0.37 6.39 -19.41
C THR A 79 -1.87 6.35 -19.18
N SER A 80 -2.37 6.24 -17.93
CA SER A 80 -3.81 6.35 -17.62
C SER A 80 -4.28 7.78 -17.31
N VAL A 81 -3.42 8.78 -17.54
CA VAL A 81 -3.75 10.22 -17.43
C VAL A 81 -3.81 10.88 -18.82
N LYS A 82 -4.14 10.12 -19.87
CA LYS A 82 -4.55 10.66 -21.17
C LYS A 82 -5.97 10.23 -21.48
#